data_AF-A0A1M4LDK9-F1
#
_entry.id   AF-A0A1M4LDK9-F1
#
_cell.length_a   1.000
_cell.length_b   1.000
_cell.length_c   1.000
_cell.angle_alpha   90.00
_cell.angle_beta   90.00
_cell.angle_gamma   90.00
#
_symmetry.space_group_name_H-M   'P 1'
#
loop_
_entity.id
_entity.type
_entity.pdbx_description
1 polymer ?
#
loop_
_entity_poly.entity_id
_entity_poly.type
_entity_poly.pdbx_seq_one_letter_code
_entity_poly.pdbx_strand_id
1 'polypeptide(L)'
;MMAGLLIEIILTAFFIIIILGSTSSLAPAGFAPIAIGFGLTLIHLISIPVTNTSVNPARSTGVALFADTAALSQLWLFWVAPLVGAVIGAIIWKGLLGRD
;
A
#
# COMPACT_ATOMS: atom_id res chain seq x y z
N MET A 1 5.06 -15.24 -8.14
CA MET A 1 5.95 -14.45 -7.27
C MET A 1 6.28 -13.08 -7.86
N MET A 2 6.79 -12.98 -9.09
CA MET A 2 7.11 -11.68 -9.71
C MET A 2 5.91 -10.72 -9.79
N ALA A 3 4.75 -11.19 -10.27
CA ALA A 3 3.53 -10.37 -10.33
C ALA A 3 3.10 -9.85 -8.94
N GLY A 4 3.19 -10.69 -7.91
CA GLY A 4 2.89 -10.31 -6.52
C GLY A 4 3.86 -9.28 -5.95
N LEU A 5 5.16 -9.41 -6.25
CA LEU A 5 6.16 -8.43 -5.86
C LEU A 5 5.87 -7.05 -6.49
N LEU A 6 5.67 -7.03 -7.82
CA LEU A 6 5.45 -5.78 -8.56
C LEU A 6 4.17 -5.07 -8.14
N ILE A 7 3.06 -5.81 -8.03
CA ILE A 7 1.76 -5.19 -7.71
C ILE A 7 1.74 -4.61 -6.30
N GLU A 8 2.34 -5.29 -5.32
CA GLU A 8 2.41 -4.81 -3.93
C GLU A 8 3.30 -3.57 -3.81
N ILE A 9 4.43 -3.52 -4.53
CA ILE A 9 5.29 -2.33 -4.57
C ILE A 9 4.55 -1.15 -5.20
N ILE A 10 3.98 -1.33 -6.39
CA ILE A 10 3.34 -0.26 -7.15
C ILE A 10 2.14 0.29 -6.39
N LEU A 11 1.23 -0.58 -5.93
CA LEU A 11 0.02 -0.12 -5.26
C LEU A 11 0.31 0.51 -3.90
N THR A 12 1.32 0.03 -3.16
CA THR A 12 1.71 0.70 -1.90
C THR A 12 2.35 2.06 -2.16
N ALA A 13 3.14 2.21 -3.24
CA ALA A 13 3.69 3.52 -3.63
C ALA A 13 2.58 4.53 -3.95
N PHE A 14 1.57 4.12 -4.73
CA PHE A 14 0.39 4.95 -4.99
C PHE A 14 -0.39 5.26 -3.72
N PHE A 15 -0.52 4.30 -2.80
CA PHE A 15 -1.21 4.55 -1.54
C PHE A 15 -0.52 5.64 -0.70
N ILE A 16 0.81 5.61 -0.62
CA ILE A 16 1.57 6.67 0.05
C ILE A 16 1.41 8.02 -0.65
N ILE A 17 1.39 8.05 -1.99
CA ILE A 17 1.14 9.29 -2.74
C ILE A 17 -0.26 9.85 -2.45
N ILE A 18 -1.29 9.00 -2.38
CA ILE A 18 -2.65 9.40 -2.00
C ILE A 18 -2.68 9.97 -0.59
N ILE A 19 -2.04 9.29 0.38
CA ILE A 19 -1.98 9.75 1.77
C ILE A 19 -1.30 11.11 1.85
N LEU A 20 -0.10 11.24 1.30
CA LEU A 20 0.68 12.49 1.38
C LEU A 20 0.00 13.63 0.62
N GLY A 21 -0.55 13.37 -0.57
CA GLY A 21 -1.23 14.39 -1.35
C GLY A 21 -2.52 14.87 -0.71
N SER A 22 -3.34 13.96 -0.19
CA SER A 22 -4.60 14.32 0.45
C SER A 22 -4.44 14.97 1.83
N THR A 23 -3.27 14.82 2.46
CA THR A 23 -2.93 15.45 3.75
C THR A 23 -2.00 16.66 3.63
N SER A 24 -1.56 17.01 2.42
CA SER A 24 -0.72 18.19 2.19
C SER A 24 -1.44 19.49 2.58
N SER A 25 -0.66 20.52 2.90
CA SER A 25 -1.19 21.86 3.25
C SER A 25 -1.97 22.53 2.11
N LEU A 26 -1.76 22.06 0.87
CA LEU A 26 -2.42 22.57 -0.33
C LEU A 26 -3.76 21.86 -0.62
N ALA A 27 -4.04 20.75 0.06
CA ALA A 27 -5.30 20.01 -0.11
C ALA A 27 -6.42 20.61 0.76
N PRO A 28 -7.68 20.63 0.27
CA PRO A 28 -8.82 21.04 1.09
C PRO A 28 -8.95 20.19 2.37
N ALA A 29 -8.95 20.85 3.52
CA ALA A 29 -9.03 20.19 4.82
C ALA A 29 -10.32 19.37 4.97
N GLY A 30 -10.21 18.23 5.66
CA GLY A 30 -11.35 17.35 5.97
C GLY A 30 -11.61 16.23 4.95
N PHE A 31 -11.02 16.27 3.75
CA PHE A 31 -11.26 15.26 2.70
C PHE A 31 -10.28 14.08 2.69
N ALA A 32 -9.16 14.16 3.44
CA ALA A 32 -8.16 13.10 3.48
C ALA A 32 -8.72 11.71 3.82
N PRO A 33 -9.62 11.53 4.82
CA PRO A 33 -10.17 10.21 5.14
C PRO A 33 -10.91 9.55 3.97
N ILE A 34 -11.63 10.36 3.17
CA ILE A 34 -12.38 9.88 2.00
C ILE A 34 -11.41 9.44 0.90
N ALA A 35 -10.40 10.27 0.61
CA ALA A 35 -9.39 9.96 -0.41
C ALA A 35 -8.60 8.70 -0.05
N ILE A 36 -8.15 8.58 1.21
CA ILE A 36 -7.39 7.42 1.70
C ILE A 36 -8.28 6.17 1.71
N GLY A 37 -9.51 6.26 2.20
CA GLY A 37 -10.46 5.15 2.25
C GLY A 37 -10.78 4.59 0.86
N PHE A 38 -11.16 5.45 -0.09
CA PHE A 38 -11.42 5.01 -1.46
C PHE A 38 -10.14 4.59 -2.20
N GLY A 39 -8.98 5.17 -1.87
CA GLY A 39 -7.69 4.71 -2.36
C GLY A 39 -7.43 3.25 -1.98
N LEU A 40 -7.67 2.89 -0.73
CA LEU A 40 -7.54 1.50 -0.27
C LEU A 40 -8.57 0.57 -0.94
N THR A 41 -9.82 1.03 -1.11
CA THR A 41 -10.86 0.27 -1.84
C THR A 41 -10.41 -0.02 -3.28
N LEU A 42 -9.89 0.97 -4.00
CA LEU A 42 -9.38 0.80 -5.35
C LEU A 42 -8.25 -0.24 -5.41
N ILE A 43 -7.30 -0.17 -4.47
CA ILE A 43 -6.19 -1.13 -4.37
C ILE A 43 -6.71 -2.56 -4.25
N HIS A 44 -7.76 -2.78 -3.45
CA HIS A 44 -8.40 -4.09 -3.32
C HIS A 44 -9.07 -4.55 -4.61
N LEU A 45 -9.83 -3.67 -5.28
CA LEU A 45 -10.49 -3.97 -6.55
C LEU A 45 -9.50 -4.42 -7.63
N ILE A 46 -8.25 -3.94 -7.57
CA ILE A 46 -7.18 -4.30 -8.51
C ILE A 46 -6.46 -5.60 -8.09
N SER A 47 -6.08 -5.73 -6.82
CA SER A 47 -5.04 -6.70 -6.41
C SER A 47 -5.53 -7.94 -5.66
N ILE A 48 -6.82 -8.02 -5.30
CA ILE A 48 -7.39 -9.24 -4.68
C ILE A 48 -7.07 -10.49 -5.51
N PRO A 49 -7.27 -10.52 -6.85
CA PRO A 49 -7.01 -11.72 -7.64
C PRO A 49 -5.53 -12.13 -7.73
N VAL A 50 -4.59 -11.25 -7.36
CA VAL A 50 -3.14 -11.48 -7.52
C VAL A 50 -2.48 -11.90 -6.21
N THR A 51 -2.76 -11.20 -5.11
CA THR A 51 -2.13 -11.42 -3.80
C THR A 51 -3.09 -11.50 -2.64
N ASN A 52 -4.40 -11.46 -2.91
CA ASN A 52 -5.44 -11.21 -1.91
C ASN A 52 -5.28 -9.86 -1.18
N THR A 53 -4.53 -8.93 -1.80
CA THR A 53 -4.22 -7.57 -1.33
C THR A 53 -3.60 -7.51 0.06
N SER A 54 -2.28 -7.34 0.13
CA SER A 54 -1.63 -6.96 1.38
C SER A 54 -1.63 -5.44 1.57
N VAL A 55 -0.71 -4.75 0.88
CA VAL A 55 -0.29 -3.35 1.07
C VAL A 55 -0.11 -2.90 2.53
N ASN A 56 -0.02 -3.87 3.46
CA ASN A 56 -0.04 -3.67 4.89
C ASN A 56 0.55 -4.91 5.59
N PRO A 57 1.82 -4.84 6.04
CA PRO A 57 2.49 -5.96 6.68
C PRO A 57 1.80 -6.46 7.95
N ALA A 58 1.21 -5.55 8.75
CA ALA A 58 0.50 -5.91 9.98
C ALA A 58 -0.78 -6.71 9.68
N ARG A 59 -1.55 -6.29 8.67
CA ARG A 59 -2.74 -7.01 8.20
C ARG A 59 -2.39 -8.41 7.71
N SER A 60 -1.31 -8.56 6.95
CA SER A 60 -0.86 -9.87 6.47
C SER A 60 -0.37 -10.76 7.60
N THR A 61 0.37 -10.20 8.56
CA THR A 61 0.86 -10.93 9.74
C THR A 61 -0.30 -11.44 10.59
N GLY A 62 -1.29 -10.57 10.86
CA GLY A 62 -2.44 -10.90 11.70
C GLY A 62 -3.22 -12.12 11.21
N VAL A 63 -3.40 -12.29 9.90
CA VAL A 63 -4.09 -13.47 9.35
C VAL A 63 -3.18 -14.67 9.16
N ALA A 64 -1.90 -14.46 8.81
CA ALA A 64 -0.98 -15.55 8.52
C ALA A 64 -0.70 -16.43 9.75
N LEU A 65 -0.77 -15.86 10.96
CA LEU A 65 -0.57 -16.59 12.22
C LEU A 65 -1.68 -17.62 12.52
N PHE A 66 -2.87 -17.44 11.95
CA PHE A 66 -4.03 -18.31 12.19
C PHE A 66 -4.47 -19.07 10.94
N ALA A 67 -3.80 -18.87 9.81
CA ALA A 67 -4.15 -19.55 8.58
C ALA A 67 -3.59 -20.98 8.59
N ASP A 68 -4.45 -21.97 8.41
CA ASP A 68 -4.07 -23.38 8.21
C ASP A 68 -3.52 -23.63 6.78
N THR A 69 -2.57 -22.80 6.36
CA THR A 69 -1.97 -22.79 5.01
C THR A 69 -0.48 -22.48 5.08
N ALA A 70 0.20 -22.46 3.93
CA ALA A 70 1.61 -22.06 3.84
C ALA A 70 1.84 -20.53 4.00
N ALA A 71 0.88 -19.77 4.53
CA ALA A 71 0.93 -18.29 4.59
C ALA A 71 2.17 -17.74 5.29
N LEU A 72 2.60 -18.34 6.41
CA LEU A 72 3.80 -17.90 7.15
C LEU A 72 5.07 -17.97 6.30
N SER A 73 5.20 -18.98 5.44
CA SER A 73 6.37 -19.12 4.55
C SER A 73 6.46 -18.02 3.50
N GLN A 74 5.34 -17.37 3.18
CA GLN A 74 5.25 -16.30 2.18
C GLN A 74 5.21 -14.89 2.81
N LEU A 75 5.04 -14.81 4.13
CA LEU A 75 4.80 -13.55 4.85
C LEU A 75 5.89 -12.49 4.61
N TRP A 76 7.15 -12.92 4.44
CA TRP A 76 8.28 -12.02 4.18
C TRP A 76 8.04 -11.10 2.96
N LEU A 77 7.39 -11.61 1.90
CA LEU A 77 7.09 -10.84 0.69
C LEU A 77 6.18 -9.65 1.01
N PHE A 78 5.19 -9.88 1.88
CA PHE A 78 4.21 -8.89 2.31
C PHE A 78 4.73 -7.94 3.39
N TRP A 79 5.96 -8.14 3.85
CA TRP A 79 6.74 -7.12 4.57
C TRP A 79 7.60 -6.31 3.62
N VAL A 80 8.41 -6.98 2.80
CA VAL A 80 9.40 -6.31 1.95
C VAL A 80 8.72 -5.47 0.86
N ALA A 81 7.76 -6.02 0.13
CA ALA A 81 7.16 -5.32 -1.01
C ALA A 81 6.39 -4.05 -0.60
N PRO A 82 5.50 -4.07 0.42
CA PRO A 82 4.83 -2.85 0.86
C PRO A 82 5.79 -1.79 1.41
N LEU A 83 6.81 -2.18 2.18
CA LEU A 83 7.79 -1.22 2.71
C LEU A 83 8.62 -0.57 1.60
N VAL A 84 9.07 -1.34 0.61
CA VAL A 84 9.77 -0.81 -0.57
C VAL A 84 8.86 0.13 -1.36
N GLY A 85 7.61 -0.28 -1.62
CA GLY A 85 6.62 0.57 -2.27
C GLY A 85 6.38 1.88 -1.51
N ALA A 86 6.27 1.82 -0.19
CA ALA A 86 6.04 2.99 0.65
C ALA A 86 7.21 3.99 0.57
N VAL A 87 8.45 3.50 0.61
CA VAL A 87 9.66 4.32 0.45
C VAL A 87 9.68 4.97 -0.94
N ILE A 88 9.38 4.21 -2.00
CA ILE A 88 9.31 4.74 -3.36
C ILE A 88 8.25 5.83 -3.48
N GLY A 89 7.03 5.60 -2.96
CA GLY A 89 5.95 6.58 -2.97
C GLY A 89 6.33 7.86 -2.24
N ALA A 90 6.99 7.75 -1.08
CA ALA A 90 7.48 8.90 -0.31
C ALA A 90 8.58 9.67 -1.06
N ILE A 91 9.52 8.99 -1.71
CA ILE A 91 10.56 9.62 -2.54
C ILE A 91 9.94 10.35 -3.73
N ILE A 92 8.99 9.73 -4.44
CA ILE A 92 8.28 10.35 -5.56
C ILE A 92 7.54 11.60 -5.09
N TRP A 93 6.81 11.50 -3.98
CA TRP A 93 6.13 12.65 -3.40
C TRP A 93 7.11 13.78 -3.12
N LYS A 94 8.13 13.53 -2.29
CA LYS A 94 9.09 14.55 -1.87
C LYS A 94 9.91 15.15 -3.02
N GLY A 95 10.24 14.35 -4.03
CA GLY A 95 11.12 14.77 -5.13
C GLY A 95 10.40 15.46 -6.29
N LEU A 96 9.12 15.15 -6.51
CA LEU A 96 8.42 15.54 -7.74
C LEU A 96 7.03 16.18 -7.52
N LEU A 97 6.31 15.83 -6.46
CA LEU A 97 4.88 16.17 -6.31
C LEU A 97 4.58 17.12 -5.15
N GLY A 98 5.20 16.91 -3.99
CA GLY A 98 5.12 17.78 -2.83
C GLY A 98 5.73 19.14 -3.15
N ARG A 99 4.95 20.19 -2.91
CA ARG A 99 5.33 21.59 -3.19
C ARG A 99 5.27 22.46 -1.93
N ASP A 100 5.12 21.80 -0.80
CA ASP A 100 5.04 22.34 0.55
C ASP A 100 6.37 22.22 1.30
#